data_AF-A0A9D8BU97-F1
#
_entry.id   AF-A0A9D8BU97-F1
#
_cell.length_a   1.000
_cell.length_b   1.000
_cell.length_c   1.000
_cell.angle_alpha   90.00
_cell.angle_beta   90.00
_cell.angle_gamma   90.00
#
_symmetry.space_group_name_H-M   'P 1'
#
loop_
_entity.id
_entity.type
_entity.pdbx_description
1 polymer ?
#
loop_
_entity_poly.entity_id
_entity_poly.type
_entity_poly.pdbx_seq_one_letter_code
_entity_poly.pdbx_strand_id
1 'polypeptide(L)'
;MRDGETRPMLSVGRCPCRLAFVCGLVLLVLYESVLAAGAAESSVQTHKGTITIPTYPWGPDDVNPHFSWIAGKPIYPYPMQDNLSRKKVDRAYETLVLENEYLRVTVIPELGGHVHSVFDKSADREMFYVNKVIKPGLIGLRGAWVSGGIEFNTGPHGHTVTCVSPLPCRFVEFDDGSKAIAVGNIERVFRTQWVVVVRLRPGRSFLEERVRIYNPTPHVQPYYFWNCTAVPNTDGTQFIYPMTLGSDHAGTRFFRWPVDKGVDLSWSRNYKGPTSIFAYECDQDFFGSYDHQTDHGIVAYANHFELPGKKAWTWGRGSEGIAAQASLTDDGSLYNEVQTGPLVTQADYGLLQPHQTVEWTEWWYPVHGIGGYEFATRDAAVNVADEKSNRGPTIKMIGTGTWENTSVRIVKNGQTVASKSASLSPRQPTIVSFETTGESQPSAPDRQDVRPPFTIEVSSNGEKLASFVHPLPLPKREPPDLAARENPMKSAQDLWAAGVLADKQSKPEVAREHFNKA
;
A
#
# COMPACT_ATOMS: atom_id res chain seq x y z
N MET A 1 -17.33 -39.20 -105.44
CA MET A 1 -18.68 -39.79 -105.33
C MET A 1 -19.22 -39.46 -103.95
N ARG A 2 -20.47 -38.98 -103.90
CA ARG A 2 -21.45 -38.89 -102.80
C ARG A 2 -21.00 -39.12 -101.34
N ASP A 3 -21.47 -38.36 -100.35
CA ASP A 3 -22.24 -37.10 -100.34
C ASP A 3 -21.95 -36.36 -99.02
N GLY A 4 -22.52 -35.16 -98.89
CA GLY A 4 -22.57 -34.28 -97.72
C GLY A 4 -22.86 -34.95 -96.37
N GLU A 5 -22.61 -34.31 -95.23
CA GLU A 5 -22.36 -32.88 -94.93
C GLU A 5 -21.57 -32.81 -93.58
N THR A 6 -21.15 -31.67 -93.01
CA THR A 6 -21.50 -30.26 -93.25
C THR A 6 -20.25 -29.36 -93.27
N ARG A 7 -20.22 -28.30 -92.44
CA ARG A 7 -19.28 -27.17 -92.32
C ARG A 7 -19.48 -26.53 -90.92
N PRO A 8 -18.62 -25.59 -90.45
CA PRO A 8 -17.16 -25.66 -90.39
C PRO A 8 -16.58 -25.00 -89.09
N MET A 9 -15.26 -24.77 -89.10
CA MET A 9 -14.51 -23.70 -88.38
C MET A 9 -14.14 -23.85 -86.89
N LEU A 10 -12.84 -24.15 -86.74
CA LEU A 10 -11.82 -23.39 -85.98
C LEU A 10 -11.93 -23.25 -84.45
N SER A 11 -10.89 -23.80 -83.81
CA SER A 11 -10.59 -23.71 -82.39
C SER A 11 -10.40 -22.27 -81.89
N VAL A 12 -11.21 -21.86 -80.93
CA VAL A 12 -10.99 -20.66 -80.12
C VAL A 12 -10.30 -21.07 -78.81
N GLY A 13 -9.17 -20.45 -78.49
CA GLY A 13 -8.39 -20.76 -77.29
C GLY A 13 -9.07 -20.30 -75.99
N ARG A 14 -8.65 -20.87 -74.85
CA ARG A 14 -8.93 -20.32 -73.51
C ARG A 14 -7.68 -20.22 -72.65
N CYS A 15 -7.53 -19.02 -72.09
CA CYS A 15 -6.51 -18.53 -71.18
C CYS A 15 -6.06 -19.49 -70.05
N PRO A 16 -4.81 -19.37 -69.58
CA PRO A 16 -4.38 -19.94 -68.31
C PRO A 16 -4.91 -19.08 -67.14
N CYS A 17 -5.59 -19.71 -66.18
CA CYS A 17 -5.92 -19.07 -64.91
C CYS A 17 -6.01 -20.10 -63.78
N ARG A 18 -4.85 -20.57 -63.32
CA ARG A 18 -4.69 -21.44 -62.13
C ARG A 18 -3.42 -21.09 -61.35
N LEU A 19 -3.32 -19.86 -60.85
CA LEU A 19 -2.26 -19.45 -59.92
C LEU A 19 -2.70 -18.29 -59.00
N ALA A 20 -3.88 -18.40 -58.38
CA ALA A 20 -4.45 -17.32 -57.55
C ALA A 20 -5.13 -17.76 -56.24
N PHE A 21 -5.28 -19.06 -55.97
CA PHE A 21 -6.12 -19.55 -54.85
C PHE A 21 -5.38 -20.22 -53.68
N VAL A 22 -4.05 -20.32 -53.72
CA VAL A 22 -3.26 -20.95 -52.64
C VAL A 22 -2.56 -19.91 -51.74
N CYS A 23 -2.15 -18.75 -52.27
CA CYS A 23 -1.52 -17.70 -51.47
C CYS A 23 -2.51 -16.99 -50.51
N GLY A 24 -3.80 -16.89 -50.87
CA GLY A 24 -4.80 -16.20 -50.04
C GLY A 24 -5.08 -16.89 -48.70
N LEU A 25 -5.08 -18.23 -48.67
CA LEU A 25 -5.31 -19.01 -47.45
C LEU A 25 -4.12 -18.99 -46.49
N VAL A 26 -2.88 -19.01 -47.01
CA VAL A 26 -1.67 -18.90 -46.17
C VAL A 26 -1.54 -17.48 -45.58
N LEU A 27 -1.90 -16.45 -46.34
CA LEU A 27 -1.94 -15.07 -45.81
C LEU A 27 -3.04 -14.87 -44.77
N LEU A 28 -4.22 -15.48 -44.91
CA LEU A 28 -5.28 -15.39 -43.90
C LEU A 28 -4.91 -16.11 -42.59
N VAL A 29 -4.33 -17.32 -42.66
CA VAL A 29 -3.85 -18.04 -41.47
C VAL A 29 -2.69 -17.30 -40.80
N LEU A 30 -1.79 -16.67 -41.57
CA LEU A 30 -0.76 -15.81 -41.00
C LEU A 30 -1.33 -14.53 -40.37
N TYR A 31 -2.35 -13.91 -40.98
CA TYR A 31 -2.99 -12.70 -40.43
C TYR A 31 -3.75 -13.01 -39.13
N GLU A 32 -4.45 -14.14 -39.03
CA GLU A 32 -5.06 -14.58 -37.77
C GLU A 32 -4.00 -14.98 -36.73
N SER A 33 -2.88 -15.60 -37.12
CA SER A 33 -1.79 -15.91 -36.18
C SER A 33 -1.06 -14.66 -35.64
N VAL A 34 -1.05 -13.56 -36.40
CA VAL A 34 -0.49 -12.27 -35.96
C VAL A 34 -1.49 -11.46 -35.12
N LEU A 35 -2.80 -11.64 -35.33
CA LEU A 35 -3.83 -11.09 -34.45
C LEU A 35 -4.00 -11.90 -33.15
N ALA A 36 -3.73 -13.21 -33.17
CA ALA A 36 -3.69 -14.07 -31.98
C ALA A 36 -2.43 -13.87 -31.11
N ALA A 37 -1.48 -13.02 -31.54
CA ALA A 37 -0.43 -12.49 -30.68
C ALA A 37 -0.91 -11.26 -29.84
N GLY A 38 -2.14 -10.79 -30.07
CA GLY A 38 -2.81 -9.79 -29.25
C GLY A 38 -3.46 -10.43 -28.03
N ALA A 39 -3.18 -9.87 -26.84
CA ALA A 39 -3.62 -10.36 -25.53
C ALA A 39 -3.15 -11.79 -25.20
N ALA A 40 -1.91 -11.91 -24.71
CA ALA A 40 -1.63 -12.93 -23.71
C ALA A 40 -2.64 -12.74 -22.58
N GLU A 41 -3.47 -13.76 -22.33
CA GLU A 41 -4.57 -13.71 -21.38
C GLU A 41 -3.99 -13.41 -19.99
N SER A 42 -4.23 -12.19 -19.51
CA SER A 42 -3.71 -11.68 -18.25
C SER A 42 -4.18 -12.59 -17.14
N SER A 43 -3.28 -13.38 -16.59
CA SER A 43 -3.63 -14.51 -15.73
C SER A 43 -2.74 -14.50 -14.49
N VAL A 44 -3.39 -14.48 -13.34
CA VAL A 44 -2.67 -14.56 -12.07
C VAL A 44 -2.19 -15.99 -11.87
N GLN A 45 -0.90 -16.16 -11.69
CA GLN A 45 -0.24 -17.44 -11.47
C GLN A 45 0.09 -17.62 -9.98
N THR A 46 0.07 -18.88 -9.55
CA THR A 46 0.39 -19.28 -8.18
C THR A 46 1.35 -20.45 -8.18
N HIS A 47 2.37 -20.40 -7.34
CA HIS A 47 3.26 -21.54 -7.13
C HIS A 47 3.86 -21.53 -5.72
N LYS A 48 4.18 -22.72 -5.21
CA LYS A 48 5.07 -22.86 -4.06
C LYS A 48 6.51 -22.78 -4.55
N GLY A 49 7.39 -22.20 -3.74
CA GLY A 49 8.81 -22.12 -4.02
C GLY A 49 9.66 -22.28 -2.77
N THR A 50 10.94 -21.99 -2.92
CA THR A 50 11.90 -21.95 -1.81
C THR A 50 12.85 -20.79 -2.06
N ILE A 51 13.14 -20.01 -1.02
CA ILE A 51 14.17 -18.97 -1.06
C ILE A 51 15.23 -19.29 0.00
N THR A 52 16.50 -19.17 -0.36
CA THR A 52 17.61 -19.26 0.62
C THR A 52 18.01 -17.86 1.01
N ILE A 53 17.91 -17.54 2.30
CA ILE A 53 18.28 -16.23 2.85
C ILE A 53 19.33 -16.47 3.94
N PRO A 54 20.41 -15.69 3.98
CA PRO A 54 21.31 -15.67 5.14
C PRO A 54 20.53 -15.28 6.39
N THR A 55 20.67 -16.07 7.45
CA THR A 55 19.83 -15.97 8.66
C THR A 55 20.69 -16.01 9.91
N TYR A 56 20.41 -15.11 10.86
CA TYR A 56 20.80 -15.24 12.26
C TYR A 56 19.66 -15.97 12.98
N PRO A 57 19.81 -17.27 13.30
CA PRO A 57 18.73 -18.05 13.87
C PRO A 57 18.47 -17.65 15.32
N TRP A 58 17.28 -17.93 15.82
CA TRP A 58 16.99 -17.95 17.25
C TRP A 58 17.09 -19.39 17.76
N GLY A 59 17.41 -19.52 19.04
CA GLY A 59 17.42 -20.78 19.77
C GLY A 59 16.01 -21.29 20.06
N PRO A 60 15.89 -22.36 20.88
CA PRO A 60 14.58 -22.82 21.32
C PRO A 60 13.86 -21.73 22.12
N ASP A 61 12.54 -21.68 21.96
CA ASP A 61 11.65 -20.81 22.72
C ASP A 61 11.81 -21.03 24.25
N ASP A 62 11.69 -19.98 25.06
CA ASP A 62 11.75 -20.11 26.53
C ASP A 62 10.52 -20.87 27.04
N VAL A 63 10.77 -21.99 27.71
CA VAL A 63 9.74 -22.87 28.28
C VAL A 63 9.00 -22.24 29.47
N ASN A 64 9.51 -21.16 30.04
CA ASN A 64 8.90 -20.50 31.18
C ASN A 64 7.68 -19.64 30.76
N PRO A 65 6.52 -19.76 31.43
CA PRO A 65 5.32 -19.01 31.05
C PRO A 65 5.43 -17.52 31.44
N HIS A 66 5.23 -16.64 30.46
CA HIS A 66 5.38 -15.19 30.63
C HIS A 66 4.04 -14.49 30.92
N PHE A 67 3.67 -14.43 32.21
CA PHE A 67 2.40 -13.86 32.66
C PHE A 67 2.39 -12.32 32.71
N SER A 68 1.29 -11.71 32.25
CA SER A 68 1.17 -10.25 32.10
C SER A 68 1.29 -9.46 33.41
N TRP A 69 0.86 -10.02 34.55
CA TRP A 69 0.98 -9.37 35.87
C TRP A 69 2.42 -9.36 36.43
N ILE A 70 3.36 -10.09 35.79
CA ILE A 70 4.80 -10.02 36.08
C ILE A 70 5.52 -9.22 34.99
N ALA A 71 5.11 -9.43 33.73
CA ALA A 71 5.81 -8.95 32.54
C ALA A 71 5.34 -7.58 31.99
N GLY A 72 4.18 -7.08 32.42
CA GLY A 72 3.57 -5.86 31.89
C GLY A 72 3.03 -5.96 30.43
N LYS A 73 3.10 -7.15 29.80
CA LYS A 73 2.63 -7.37 28.41
C LYS A 73 1.77 -8.64 28.29
N PRO A 74 0.71 -8.67 27.45
CA PRO A 74 -0.12 -9.85 27.26
C PRO A 74 0.56 -10.84 26.27
N ILE A 75 1.38 -11.75 26.81
CA ILE A 75 2.17 -12.71 26.00
C ILE A 75 1.74 -14.16 26.23
N TYR A 76 1.37 -14.56 27.44
CA TYR A 76 0.82 -15.90 27.71
C TYR A 76 -0.43 -16.18 26.84
N PRO A 77 -0.56 -17.33 26.14
CA PRO A 77 0.20 -18.58 26.34
C PRO A 77 1.36 -18.81 25.36
N TYR A 78 1.94 -17.76 24.77
CA TYR A 78 3.11 -17.90 23.91
C TYR A 78 4.40 -17.93 24.76
N PRO A 79 5.34 -18.85 24.46
CA PRO A 79 6.68 -18.82 25.03
C PRO A 79 7.53 -17.71 24.38
N MET A 80 8.58 -17.23 25.05
CA MET A 80 9.47 -16.20 24.50
C MET A 80 10.38 -16.78 23.40
N GLN A 81 10.87 -15.90 22.52
CA GLN A 81 11.78 -16.16 21.39
C GLN A 81 12.94 -15.16 21.45
N ASP A 82 13.61 -15.07 22.61
CA ASP A 82 14.60 -14.04 22.95
C ASP A 82 16.06 -14.54 22.92
N ASN A 83 16.27 -15.85 22.75
CA ASN A 83 17.58 -16.46 22.55
C ASN A 83 18.09 -16.23 21.11
N LEU A 84 18.66 -15.07 20.81
CA LEU A 84 19.10 -14.72 19.44
C LEU A 84 20.57 -15.10 19.18
N SER A 85 20.83 -15.87 18.12
CA SER A 85 22.19 -16.24 17.70
C SER A 85 22.90 -15.09 16.99
N ARG A 86 24.22 -14.97 17.23
CA ARG A 86 25.11 -14.09 16.46
C ARG A 86 25.85 -14.79 15.32
N LYS A 87 25.57 -16.08 15.08
CA LYS A 87 26.16 -16.86 13.98
C LYS A 87 25.20 -16.91 12.80
N LYS A 88 25.55 -16.21 11.71
CA LYS A 88 24.83 -16.29 10.43
C LYS A 88 25.00 -17.66 9.78
N VAL A 89 23.92 -18.21 9.23
CA VAL A 89 23.86 -19.45 8.44
C VAL A 89 22.88 -19.26 7.29
N ASP A 90 23.10 -19.89 6.15
CA ASP A 90 22.09 -19.88 5.08
C ASP A 90 20.92 -20.80 5.46
N ARG A 91 19.69 -20.29 5.38
CA ARG A 91 18.47 -21.05 5.63
C ARG A 91 17.56 -20.99 4.41
N ALA A 92 17.12 -22.16 3.97
CA ALA A 92 16.01 -22.29 3.04
C ALA A 92 14.68 -22.07 3.77
N TYR A 93 13.80 -21.29 3.16
CA TYR A 93 12.44 -21.02 3.62
C TYR A 93 11.44 -21.41 2.53
N GLU A 94 10.34 -22.06 2.89
CA GLU A 94 9.23 -22.26 1.95
C GLU A 94 8.57 -20.93 1.59
N THR A 95 8.15 -20.78 0.33
CA THR A 95 7.43 -19.59 -0.15
C THR A 95 6.11 -19.96 -0.81
N LEU A 96 5.12 -19.06 -0.69
CA LEU A 96 3.98 -19.01 -1.60
C LEU A 96 4.12 -17.74 -2.46
N VAL A 97 3.99 -17.88 -3.77
CA VAL A 97 4.16 -16.79 -4.73
C VAL A 97 2.86 -16.54 -5.49
N LEU A 98 2.48 -15.27 -5.63
CA LEU A 98 1.50 -14.78 -6.61
C LEU A 98 2.24 -14.00 -7.70
N GLU A 99 1.82 -14.10 -8.95
CA GLU A 99 2.38 -13.28 -10.03
C GLU A 99 1.33 -12.94 -11.09
N ASN A 100 1.29 -11.69 -11.53
CA ASN A 100 0.52 -11.25 -12.72
C ASN A 100 1.46 -10.53 -13.70
N GLU A 101 0.94 -9.69 -14.61
CA GLU A 101 1.76 -9.01 -15.63
C GLU A 101 2.75 -7.99 -15.04
N TYR A 102 2.44 -7.46 -13.86
CA TYR A 102 3.08 -6.30 -13.26
C TYR A 102 3.77 -6.61 -11.94
N LEU A 103 3.15 -7.40 -11.06
CA LEU A 103 3.66 -7.67 -9.72
C LEU A 103 3.97 -9.15 -9.51
N ARG A 104 5.00 -9.44 -8.72
CA ARG A 104 5.29 -10.76 -8.14
C ARG A 104 5.41 -10.63 -6.62
N VAL A 105 4.50 -11.27 -5.89
CA VAL A 105 4.38 -11.20 -4.42
C VAL A 105 4.90 -12.50 -3.83
N THR A 106 5.82 -12.42 -2.86
CA THR A 106 6.40 -13.58 -2.17
C THR A 106 6.05 -13.53 -0.69
N VAL A 107 5.32 -14.55 -0.21
CA VAL A 107 4.99 -14.74 1.21
C VAL A 107 5.85 -15.84 1.81
N ILE A 108 6.36 -15.62 3.04
CA ILE A 108 7.10 -16.63 3.82
C ILE A 108 6.24 -17.07 5.03
N PRO A 109 5.60 -18.25 4.98
CA PRO A 109 4.74 -18.74 6.08
C PRO A 109 5.47 -18.86 7.42
N GLU A 110 6.75 -19.27 7.39
CA GLU A 110 7.60 -19.50 8.57
C GLU A 110 7.90 -18.22 9.39
N LEU A 111 7.73 -17.04 8.80
CA LEU A 111 8.07 -15.75 9.39
C LEU A 111 6.80 -14.91 9.65
N GLY A 112 5.83 -15.46 10.38
CA GLY A 112 4.56 -14.78 10.64
C GLY A 112 3.67 -14.62 9.41
N GLY A 113 3.92 -15.38 8.34
CA GLY A 113 3.26 -15.18 7.04
C GLY A 113 3.61 -13.84 6.37
N HIS A 114 4.80 -13.29 6.63
CA HIS A 114 5.29 -12.02 6.07
C HIS A 114 5.13 -11.96 4.55
N VAL A 115 4.64 -10.83 4.01
CA VAL A 115 4.87 -10.48 2.60
C VAL A 115 6.30 -10.00 2.46
N HIS A 116 7.22 -10.93 2.19
CA HIS A 116 8.67 -10.66 2.20
C HIS A 116 9.11 -9.77 1.02
N SER A 117 8.48 -9.91 -0.14
CA SER A 117 8.79 -9.14 -1.36
C SER A 117 7.52 -8.88 -2.16
N VAL A 118 7.46 -7.70 -2.77
CA VAL A 118 6.54 -7.35 -3.85
C VAL A 118 7.38 -6.71 -4.94
N PHE A 119 7.72 -7.50 -5.96
CA PHE A 119 8.58 -7.07 -7.05
C PHE A 119 7.73 -6.46 -8.16
N ASP A 120 7.97 -5.19 -8.50
CA ASP A 120 7.37 -4.50 -9.64
C ASP A 120 8.17 -4.78 -10.92
N LYS A 121 7.58 -5.57 -11.81
CA LYS A 121 8.06 -5.90 -13.16
C LYS A 121 7.80 -4.77 -14.17
N SER A 122 7.22 -3.65 -13.73
CA SER A 122 7.04 -2.43 -14.53
C SER A 122 8.27 -1.54 -14.43
N ALA A 123 8.84 -1.39 -13.23
CA ALA A 123 10.08 -0.63 -12.96
C ALA A 123 11.32 -1.52 -12.65
N ASP A 124 11.21 -2.84 -12.79
CA ASP A 124 12.27 -3.85 -12.55
C ASP A 124 12.93 -3.77 -11.16
N ARG A 125 12.12 -3.61 -10.11
CA ARG A 125 12.60 -3.39 -8.73
C ARG A 125 11.59 -3.80 -7.67
N GLU A 126 12.06 -3.92 -6.43
CA GLU A 126 11.17 -4.11 -5.28
C GLU A 126 10.34 -2.84 -5.02
N MET A 127 9.04 -3.04 -4.79
CA MET A 127 8.11 -2.00 -4.36
C MET A 127 8.36 -1.59 -2.91
N PHE A 128 8.67 -2.57 -2.05
CA PHE A 128 8.94 -2.40 -0.62
C PHE A 128 10.43 -2.61 -0.31
N TYR A 129 10.86 -2.23 0.89
CA TYR A 129 12.20 -2.57 1.36
C TYR A 129 12.28 -4.07 1.67
N VAL A 130 13.15 -4.79 0.95
CA VAL A 130 13.42 -6.22 1.17
C VAL A 130 14.80 -6.39 1.78
N ASN A 131 14.83 -6.70 3.07
CA ASN A 131 16.06 -6.99 3.80
C ASN A 131 16.72 -8.26 3.22
N LYS A 132 18.04 -8.20 2.99
CA LYS A 132 18.82 -9.29 2.38
C LYS A 132 19.33 -10.31 3.41
N VAL A 133 19.00 -10.14 4.68
CA VAL A 133 19.32 -11.05 5.78
C VAL A 133 18.12 -11.18 6.73
N ILE A 134 17.84 -12.38 7.23
CA ILE A 134 16.90 -12.56 8.35
C ILE A 134 17.72 -12.40 9.64
N LYS A 135 17.73 -11.19 10.20
CA LYS A 135 18.50 -10.84 11.40
C LYS A 135 17.56 -10.30 12.48
N PRO A 136 17.05 -11.16 13.39
CA PRO A 136 16.09 -10.73 14.37
C PRO A 136 16.70 -9.78 15.42
N GLY A 137 15.90 -8.81 15.85
CA GLY A 137 16.15 -8.01 17.05
C GLY A 137 15.14 -8.33 18.17
N LEU A 138 15.46 -7.93 19.41
CA LEU A 138 14.56 -8.03 20.57
C LEU A 138 13.52 -6.90 20.59
N ILE A 139 12.62 -6.92 19.59
CA ILE A 139 11.62 -5.86 19.33
C ILE A 139 10.19 -6.41 19.40
N GLY A 140 9.98 -7.67 18.98
CA GLY A 140 8.68 -8.34 18.99
C GLY A 140 8.14 -8.54 20.40
N LEU A 141 6.83 -8.75 20.53
CA LEU A 141 6.21 -9.08 21.82
C LEU A 141 6.86 -10.29 22.51
N ARG A 142 7.39 -11.23 21.73
CA ARG A 142 8.11 -12.41 22.22
C ARG A 142 9.63 -12.27 22.15
N GLY A 143 10.19 -11.11 21.84
CA GLY A 143 11.62 -10.94 21.55
C GLY A 143 11.87 -10.86 20.04
N ALA A 144 12.16 -11.99 19.38
CA ALA A 144 12.53 -12.03 17.97
C ALA A 144 11.51 -11.33 17.04
N TRP A 145 12.00 -10.35 16.29
CA TRP A 145 11.29 -9.64 15.22
C TRP A 145 12.25 -9.27 14.10
N VAL A 146 11.78 -9.22 12.85
CA VAL A 146 12.59 -9.07 11.63
C VAL A 146 12.04 -7.94 10.75
N SER A 147 12.92 -7.19 10.07
CA SER A 147 12.57 -6.04 9.23
C SER A 147 12.49 -6.36 7.74
N GLY A 148 11.82 -5.48 6.99
CA GLY A 148 11.57 -5.62 5.55
C GLY A 148 10.22 -6.28 5.26
N GLY A 149 9.59 -5.98 4.11
CA GLY A 149 8.29 -6.53 3.72
C GLY A 149 7.06 -5.85 4.36
N ILE A 150 5.93 -6.56 4.42
CA ILE A 150 4.74 -6.21 5.23
C ILE A 150 4.55 -7.22 6.37
N GLU A 151 4.63 -6.74 7.61
CA GLU A 151 4.24 -7.49 8.81
C GLU A 151 2.79 -7.20 9.19
N PHE A 152 2.00 -8.27 9.35
CA PHE A 152 0.63 -8.22 9.84
C PHE A 152 0.58 -8.14 11.37
N ASN A 153 0.58 -6.93 11.93
CA ASN A 153 0.58 -6.74 13.39
C ASN A 153 -0.78 -6.95 14.02
N THR A 154 -1.12 -8.22 14.20
CA THR A 154 -2.36 -8.73 14.79
C THR A 154 -2.16 -9.20 16.23
N GLY A 155 -3.19 -9.00 17.05
CA GLY A 155 -3.34 -9.65 18.36
C GLY A 155 -3.19 -8.72 19.57
N PRO A 156 -2.45 -9.10 20.63
CA PRO A 156 -2.41 -8.32 21.87
C PRO A 156 -1.68 -6.98 21.78
N HIS A 157 -0.76 -6.80 20.83
CA HIS A 157 -0.14 -5.53 20.44
C HIS A 157 0.77 -5.76 19.21
N GLY A 158 1.35 -4.68 18.67
CA GLY A 158 2.52 -4.74 17.78
C GLY A 158 3.85 -4.63 18.54
N HIS A 159 4.97 -5.19 18.09
CA HIS A 159 5.06 -6.14 16.98
C HIS A 159 4.58 -7.54 17.41
N THR A 160 3.85 -8.25 16.55
CA THR A 160 2.93 -9.35 16.92
C THR A 160 3.56 -10.51 17.72
N VAL A 161 2.73 -11.30 18.41
CA VAL A 161 3.15 -12.58 19.02
C VAL A 161 3.54 -13.68 18.01
N THR A 162 3.53 -13.38 16.71
CA THR A 162 3.81 -14.35 15.63
C THR A 162 4.92 -13.95 14.65
N CYS A 163 5.69 -12.88 14.91
CA CYS A 163 6.71 -12.30 14.01
C CYS A 163 7.61 -13.33 13.28
N VAL A 164 8.08 -14.35 14.00
CA VAL A 164 8.94 -15.42 13.47
C VAL A 164 8.36 -16.82 13.75
N SER A 165 7.03 -16.92 13.80
CA SER A 165 6.31 -18.18 13.93
C SER A 165 5.71 -18.65 12.61
N PRO A 166 5.68 -19.96 12.32
CA PRO A 166 4.96 -20.48 11.17
C PRO A 166 3.46 -20.23 11.31
N LEU A 167 2.85 -19.64 10.28
CA LEU A 167 1.40 -19.46 10.16
C LEU A 167 0.83 -20.28 8.99
N PRO A 168 -0.42 -20.78 9.10
CA PRO A 168 -1.07 -21.45 7.99
C PRO A 168 -1.36 -20.44 6.86
N CYS A 169 -0.86 -20.76 5.67
CA CYS A 169 -1.07 -19.98 4.45
C CYS A 169 -1.67 -20.89 3.36
N ARG A 170 -2.59 -20.37 2.54
CA ARG A 170 -3.16 -21.12 1.41
C ARG A 170 -3.43 -20.22 0.20
N PHE A 171 -3.39 -20.80 -0.99
CA PHE A 171 -3.93 -20.13 -2.18
C PHE A 171 -5.46 -20.07 -2.15
N VAL A 172 -6.00 -19.03 -2.81
CA VAL A 172 -7.42 -18.80 -3.05
C VAL A 172 -7.56 -18.33 -4.50
N GLU A 173 -8.55 -18.85 -5.22
CA GLU A 173 -8.88 -18.45 -6.59
C GLU A 173 -10.28 -17.82 -6.61
N PHE A 174 -10.53 -16.95 -7.58
CA PHE A 174 -11.78 -16.20 -7.73
C PHE A 174 -12.30 -16.28 -9.17
N ASP A 175 -13.62 -16.19 -9.35
CA ASP A 175 -14.29 -16.30 -10.66
C ASP A 175 -13.87 -15.19 -11.65
N ASP A 176 -13.32 -14.07 -11.17
CA ASP A 176 -12.81 -12.96 -11.97
C ASP A 176 -11.34 -13.14 -12.43
N GLY A 177 -10.79 -14.36 -12.30
CA GLY A 177 -9.41 -14.71 -12.66
C GLY A 177 -8.35 -14.22 -11.67
N SER A 178 -8.74 -13.50 -10.61
CA SER A 178 -7.84 -13.12 -9.53
C SER A 178 -7.40 -14.33 -8.70
N LYS A 179 -6.22 -14.24 -8.10
CA LYS A 179 -5.74 -15.22 -7.12
C LYS A 179 -5.08 -14.53 -5.93
N ALA A 180 -5.12 -15.19 -4.78
CA ALA A 180 -4.66 -14.65 -3.51
C ALA A 180 -3.93 -15.68 -2.66
N ILE A 181 -3.14 -15.19 -1.71
CA ILE A 181 -2.65 -15.95 -0.56
C ILE A 181 -3.45 -15.48 0.65
N ALA A 182 -4.16 -16.40 1.30
CA ALA A 182 -4.75 -16.16 2.61
C ALA A 182 -3.76 -16.58 3.69
N VAL A 183 -3.37 -15.64 4.54
CA VAL A 183 -2.57 -15.81 5.77
C VAL A 183 -3.51 -15.58 6.96
N GLY A 184 -3.49 -16.43 7.98
CA GLY A 184 -4.35 -16.20 9.15
C GLY A 184 -4.02 -17.09 10.33
N ASN A 185 -4.61 -16.80 11.49
CA ASN A 185 -4.44 -17.62 12.68
C ASN A 185 -5.58 -17.42 13.69
N ILE A 186 -5.63 -18.27 14.70
CA ILE A 186 -6.31 -18.00 15.97
C ILE A 186 -5.27 -17.43 16.94
N GLU A 187 -5.39 -16.15 17.26
CA GLU A 187 -4.58 -15.47 18.24
C GLU A 187 -4.93 -16.04 19.63
N ARG A 188 -3.97 -16.64 20.35
CA ARG A 188 -4.23 -17.42 21.58
C ARG A 188 -4.42 -16.61 22.86
N VAL A 189 -4.02 -15.33 22.94
CA VAL A 189 -4.25 -14.50 24.14
C VAL A 189 -5.72 -14.11 24.24
N PHE A 190 -6.29 -13.54 23.19
CA PHE A 190 -7.70 -13.11 23.14
C PHE A 190 -8.64 -14.15 22.51
N ARG A 191 -8.08 -15.19 21.86
CA ARG A 191 -8.82 -16.22 21.10
C ARG A 191 -9.60 -15.64 19.91
N THR A 192 -9.19 -14.47 19.41
CA THR A 192 -9.71 -13.87 18.18
C THR A 192 -9.14 -14.59 16.96
N GLN A 193 -9.95 -14.72 15.92
CA GLN A 193 -9.54 -15.27 14.63
C GLN A 193 -9.25 -14.11 13.69
N TRP A 194 -8.19 -14.20 12.91
CA TRP A 194 -7.88 -13.21 11.89
C TRP A 194 -7.41 -13.87 10.59
N VAL A 195 -7.69 -13.20 9.47
CA VAL A 195 -7.18 -13.56 8.15
C VAL A 195 -6.89 -12.30 7.35
N VAL A 196 -5.76 -12.31 6.66
CA VAL A 196 -5.39 -11.36 5.63
C VAL A 196 -5.39 -12.09 4.30
N VAL A 197 -6.16 -11.59 3.32
CA VAL A 197 -6.22 -12.13 1.97
C VAL A 197 -5.49 -11.17 1.04
N VAL A 198 -4.25 -11.53 0.71
CA VAL A 198 -3.35 -10.77 -0.19
C VAL A 198 -3.62 -11.21 -1.62
N ARG A 199 -4.18 -10.35 -2.46
CA ARG A 199 -4.71 -10.64 -3.80
C ARG A 199 -3.99 -9.86 -4.90
N LEU A 200 -3.70 -10.55 -6.01
CA LEU A 200 -3.44 -9.93 -7.31
C LEU A 200 -4.63 -10.15 -8.23
N ARG A 201 -4.86 -9.19 -9.14
CA ARG A 201 -5.91 -9.23 -10.18
C ARG A 201 -5.28 -9.24 -11.57
N PRO A 202 -5.91 -9.87 -12.58
CA PRO A 202 -5.57 -9.67 -13.99
C PRO A 202 -5.48 -8.19 -14.36
N GLY A 203 -4.42 -7.79 -15.07
CA GLY A 203 -4.31 -6.46 -15.68
C GLY A 203 -4.15 -5.29 -14.70
N ARG A 204 -3.97 -5.53 -13.40
CA ARG A 204 -3.80 -4.48 -12.37
C ARG A 204 -2.42 -4.54 -11.71
N SER A 205 -1.80 -3.40 -11.45
CA SER A 205 -0.48 -3.30 -10.80
C SER A 205 -0.58 -2.88 -9.32
N PHE A 206 -1.56 -3.40 -8.60
CA PHE A 206 -1.68 -3.21 -7.16
C PHE A 206 -1.70 -4.54 -6.42
N LEU A 207 -1.23 -4.51 -5.18
CA LEU A 207 -1.57 -5.48 -4.15
C LEU A 207 -2.92 -5.07 -3.57
N GLU A 208 -3.92 -5.93 -3.61
CA GLU A 208 -5.16 -5.75 -2.87
C GLU A 208 -5.11 -6.60 -1.60
N GLU A 209 -5.49 -6.03 -0.48
CA GLU A 209 -5.50 -6.73 0.80
C GLU A 209 -6.89 -6.61 1.45
N ARG A 210 -7.47 -7.74 1.82
CA ARG A 210 -8.71 -7.79 2.60
C ARG A 210 -8.42 -8.42 3.96
N VAL A 211 -8.56 -7.63 5.01
CA VAL A 211 -8.31 -8.04 6.39
C VAL A 211 -9.62 -8.29 7.09
N ARG A 212 -9.73 -9.39 7.82
CA ARG A 212 -10.89 -9.73 8.65
C ARG A 212 -10.44 -10.19 10.03
N ILE A 213 -11.06 -9.64 11.08
CA ILE A 213 -10.89 -10.09 12.47
C ILE A 213 -12.26 -10.44 13.06
N TYR A 214 -12.35 -11.61 13.69
CA TYR A 214 -13.57 -12.18 14.26
C TYR A 214 -13.35 -12.58 15.72
N ASN A 215 -14.32 -12.26 16.59
CA ASN A 215 -14.34 -12.72 17.97
C ASN A 215 -15.28 -13.93 18.13
N PRO A 216 -14.77 -15.18 18.19
CA PRO A 216 -15.60 -16.36 18.40
C PRO A 216 -16.05 -16.54 19.86
N THR A 217 -15.57 -15.71 20.79
CA THR A 217 -15.77 -15.92 22.23
C THR A 217 -17.08 -15.27 22.73
N PRO A 218 -17.68 -15.76 23.84
CA PRO A 218 -18.88 -15.18 24.44
C PRO A 218 -18.61 -13.89 25.25
N HIS A 219 -17.44 -13.29 25.11
CA HIS A 219 -17.02 -12.09 25.84
C HIS A 219 -16.51 -11.01 24.87
N VAL A 220 -16.55 -9.74 25.28
CA VAL A 220 -15.87 -8.68 24.55
C VAL A 220 -14.37 -8.98 24.51
N GLN A 221 -13.76 -8.87 23.33
CA GLN A 221 -12.30 -8.99 23.17
C GLN A 221 -11.75 -7.69 22.56
N PRO A 222 -10.62 -7.17 23.04
CA PRO A 222 -9.89 -6.15 22.30
C PRO A 222 -9.36 -6.72 20.97
N TYR A 223 -9.18 -5.84 19.99
CA TYR A 223 -8.49 -6.14 18.73
C TYR A 223 -7.49 -5.06 18.36
N TYR A 224 -6.46 -5.48 17.63
CA TYR A 224 -5.38 -4.65 17.16
C TYR A 224 -4.99 -5.13 15.76
N PHE A 225 -4.75 -4.18 14.85
CA PHE A 225 -4.16 -4.45 13.55
C PHE A 225 -3.36 -3.24 13.07
N TRP A 226 -2.15 -3.49 12.55
CA TRP A 226 -1.44 -2.55 11.68
C TRP A 226 -0.67 -3.33 10.60
N ASN A 227 -0.72 -2.91 9.35
CA ASN A 227 0.28 -3.34 8.37
C ASN A 227 1.55 -2.54 8.61
N CYS A 228 2.64 -3.20 8.96
CA CYS A 228 3.93 -2.54 9.12
C CYS A 228 4.76 -2.76 7.84
N THR A 229 4.61 -1.84 6.89
CA THR A 229 5.20 -1.96 5.55
C THR A 229 6.52 -1.20 5.47
N ALA A 230 7.63 -1.92 5.30
CA ALA A 230 8.95 -1.34 5.20
C ALA A 230 9.20 -0.69 3.81
N VAL A 231 9.78 0.52 3.80
CA VAL A 231 10.14 1.28 2.59
C VAL A 231 11.57 1.81 2.66
N PRO A 232 12.28 2.00 1.53
CA PRO A 232 13.65 2.52 1.55
C PRO A 232 13.77 3.93 2.18
N ASN A 233 14.87 4.16 2.90
CA ASN A 233 15.23 5.45 3.49
C ASN A 233 16.51 5.98 2.84
N THR A 234 16.37 6.70 1.74
CA THR A 234 17.45 7.46 1.08
C THR A 234 17.43 8.93 1.54
N ASP A 235 18.36 9.76 1.07
CA ASP A 235 18.26 11.21 1.27
C ASP A 235 17.15 11.84 0.39
N GLY A 236 16.67 11.11 -0.62
CA GLY A 236 15.54 11.47 -1.49
C GLY A 236 14.15 11.04 -0.98
N THR A 237 14.06 10.21 0.06
CA THR A 237 12.77 9.73 0.60
C THR A 237 11.97 10.87 1.24
N GLN A 238 10.79 11.11 0.68
CA GLN A 238 9.74 11.98 1.20
C GLN A 238 8.51 11.16 1.62
N PHE A 239 7.93 11.45 2.78
CA PHE A 239 6.63 10.96 3.22
C PHE A 239 5.53 11.83 2.59
N ILE A 240 4.58 11.21 1.90
CA ILE A 240 3.45 11.90 1.27
C ILE A 240 2.19 11.59 2.08
N TYR A 241 1.91 12.46 3.05
CA TYR A 241 0.78 12.39 3.96
C TYR A 241 -0.06 13.66 3.78
N PRO A 242 -1.27 13.55 3.20
CA PRO A 242 -2.13 14.71 2.96
C PRO A 242 -2.89 15.10 4.24
N MET A 243 -2.16 15.71 5.18
CA MET A 243 -2.64 16.17 6.49
C MET A 243 -2.11 17.58 6.79
N THR A 244 -2.64 18.26 7.81
CA THR A 244 -2.05 19.52 8.31
C THR A 244 -1.53 19.43 9.75
N LEU A 245 -1.85 18.34 10.44
CA LEU A 245 -1.47 18.08 11.82
C LEU A 245 -1.07 16.61 11.95
N GLY A 246 0.10 16.36 12.53
CA GLY A 246 0.55 15.03 12.92
C GLY A 246 0.63 14.90 14.44
N SER A 247 0.68 13.66 14.92
CA SER A 247 0.84 13.33 16.34
C SER A 247 1.92 12.28 16.59
N ASP A 248 2.35 12.20 17.85
CA ASP A 248 3.30 11.19 18.32
C ASP A 248 2.64 9.82 18.57
N HIS A 249 3.44 8.83 19.00
CA HIS A 249 3.03 7.42 19.05
C HIS A 249 1.74 7.13 19.83
N ALA A 250 1.42 7.97 20.82
CA ALA A 250 0.26 7.81 21.69
C ALA A 250 -0.80 8.92 21.51
N GLY A 251 -0.66 9.78 20.50
CA GLY A 251 -1.59 10.90 20.27
C GLY A 251 -1.56 11.96 21.38
N THR A 252 -0.42 12.10 22.08
CA THR A 252 -0.27 12.98 23.25
C THR A 252 0.48 14.27 22.96
N ARG A 253 1.23 14.31 21.85
CA ARG A 253 1.95 15.50 21.37
C ARG A 253 1.66 15.68 19.89
N PHE A 254 1.42 16.92 19.49
CA PHE A 254 1.02 17.31 18.14
C PHE A 254 2.02 18.28 17.52
N PHE A 255 2.14 18.24 16.20
CA PHE A 255 3.03 19.10 15.40
C PHE A 255 2.36 19.45 14.06
N ARG A 256 2.76 20.58 13.47
CA ARG A 256 2.24 20.99 12.16
C ARG A 256 2.88 20.19 11.03
N TRP A 257 2.11 19.97 9.97
CA TRP A 257 2.57 19.25 8.79
C TRP A 257 2.34 20.07 7.50
N PRO A 258 3.26 20.01 6.52
CA PRO A 258 4.55 19.32 6.56
C PRO A 258 5.63 20.09 7.35
N VAL A 259 5.45 21.38 7.64
CA VAL A 259 6.48 22.18 8.33
C VAL A 259 6.12 22.43 9.79
N ASP A 260 6.95 21.97 10.73
CA ASP A 260 6.91 22.35 12.15
C ASP A 260 8.19 23.12 12.51
N LYS A 261 8.06 24.27 13.17
CA LYS A 261 9.19 25.09 13.67
C LYS A 261 10.28 25.39 12.62
N GLY A 262 9.89 25.53 11.35
CA GLY A 262 10.79 25.81 10.23
C GLY A 262 11.49 24.59 9.62
N VAL A 263 11.19 23.37 10.07
CA VAL A 263 11.70 22.12 9.51
C VAL A 263 10.60 21.41 8.74
N ASP A 264 10.88 21.05 7.48
CA ASP A 264 9.98 20.25 6.65
C ASP A 264 10.08 18.77 7.07
N LEU A 265 9.10 18.32 7.83
CA LEU A 265 8.93 16.97 8.35
C LEU A 265 8.51 15.95 7.26
N SER A 266 8.16 16.38 6.04
CA SER A 266 7.93 15.43 4.96
C SER A 266 9.20 14.71 4.51
N TRP A 267 10.40 15.27 4.74
CA TRP A 267 11.66 14.64 4.32
C TRP A 267 12.28 13.77 5.41
N SER A 268 12.49 12.47 5.12
CA SER A 268 13.09 11.51 6.06
C SER A 268 14.46 11.98 6.60
N ARG A 269 15.25 12.66 5.76
CA ARG A 269 16.59 13.20 6.09
C ARG A 269 16.62 14.23 7.22
N ASN A 270 15.48 14.85 7.51
CA ASN A 270 15.37 15.83 8.59
C ASN A 270 15.23 15.18 9.98
N TYR A 271 14.88 13.89 10.06
CA TYR A 271 14.82 13.14 11.31
C TYR A 271 16.20 12.61 11.72
N LYS A 272 16.60 12.88 12.97
CA LYS A 272 17.88 12.44 13.53
C LYS A 272 17.77 11.21 14.43
N GLY A 273 16.61 10.93 15.00
CA GLY A 273 16.38 9.75 15.83
C GLY A 273 14.99 9.14 15.61
N PRO A 274 14.70 8.02 16.31
CA PRO A 274 13.47 7.26 16.14
C PRO A 274 12.22 8.11 16.38
N THR A 275 11.32 8.17 15.39
CA THR A 275 10.15 9.04 15.41
C THR A 275 8.93 8.35 14.81
N SER A 276 7.82 8.34 15.56
CA SER A 276 6.48 8.01 15.04
C SER A 276 5.76 9.27 14.58
N ILE A 277 5.11 9.19 13.42
CA ILE A 277 4.36 10.26 12.77
C ILE A 277 2.97 9.69 12.46
N PHE A 278 1.96 10.00 13.27
CA PHE A 278 0.58 9.61 13.02
C PHE A 278 -0.18 10.75 12.35
N ALA A 279 -1.03 10.44 11.37
CA ALA A 279 -1.91 11.43 10.78
C ALA A 279 -3.13 11.69 11.65
N TYR A 280 -3.37 12.96 12.00
CA TYR A 280 -4.54 13.34 12.77
C TYR A 280 -5.64 13.88 11.86
N GLU A 281 -6.83 13.25 11.90
CA GLU A 281 -8.02 13.64 11.12
C GLU A 281 -7.72 13.89 9.62
N CYS A 282 -7.07 12.92 8.97
CA CYS A 282 -6.72 12.95 7.55
C CYS A 282 -7.87 12.44 6.68
N ASP A 283 -8.60 13.36 6.05
CA ASP A 283 -9.80 13.13 5.21
C ASP A 283 -9.49 12.66 3.78
N GLN A 284 -8.35 12.00 3.57
CA GLN A 284 -7.96 11.45 2.27
C GLN A 284 -7.80 9.95 2.37
N ASP A 285 -8.15 9.26 1.29
CA ASP A 285 -8.04 7.80 1.20
C ASP A 285 -6.60 7.32 0.95
N PHE A 286 -5.68 8.22 0.58
CA PHE A 286 -4.32 7.86 0.17
C PHE A 286 -3.22 8.46 1.06
N PHE A 287 -2.07 7.79 1.09
CA PHE A 287 -0.80 8.29 1.63
C PHE A 287 0.36 7.39 1.16
N GLY A 288 1.59 7.69 1.57
CA GLY A 288 2.72 6.79 1.38
C GLY A 288 4.07 7.51 1.40
N SER A 289 4.95 7.13 0.49
CA SER A 289 6.29 7.73 0.37
C SER A 289 6.80 7.71 -1.05
N TYR A 290 7.62 8.70 -1.42
CA TYR A 290 8.30 8.79 -2.70
C TYR A 290 9.79 9.06 -2.51
N ASP A 291 10.66 8.29 -3.14
CA ASP A 291 12.09 8.56 -3.21
C ASP A 291 12.41 9.33 -4.49
N HIS A 292 12.66 10.63 -4.34
CA HIS A 292 13.02 11.53 -5.44
C HIS A 292 14.41 11.23 -6.03
N GLN A 293 15.27 10.49 -5.32
CA GLN A 293 16.58 10.10 -5.84
C GLN A 293 16.47 8.91 -6.83
N THR A 294 15.51 8.01 -6.62
CA THR A 294 15.31 6.83 -7.47
C THR A 294 13.99 6.87 -8.26
N ASP A 295 13.34 8.04 -8.28
CA ASP A 295 12.07 8.37 -8.96
C ASP A 295 10.99 7.29 -8.83
N HIS A 296 10.85 6.75 -7.62
CA HIS A 296 9.96 5.64 -7.30
C HIS A 296 9.44 5.76 -5.86
N GLY A 297 8.21 5.33 -5.63
CA GLY A 297 7.54 5.35 -4.34
C GLY A 297 6.45 4.30 -4.24
N ILE A 298 5.66 4.42 -3.18
CA ILE A 298 4.47 3.62 -2.95
C ILE A 298 3.28 4.53 -2.61
N VAL A 299 2.09 4.07 -2.97
CA VAL A 299 0.81 4.57 -2.47
C VAL A 299 0.15 3.45 -1.66
N ALA A 300 -0.29 3.78 -0.46
CA ALA A 300 -1.34 3.08 0.26
C ALA A 300 -2.67 3.80 -0.01
N TYR A 301 -3.73 3.07 -0.35
CA TYR A 301 -5.08 3.58 -0.60
C TYR A 301 -6.12 2.74 0.15
N ALA A 302 -7.02 3.37 0.90
CA ALA A 302 -8.16 2.72 1.55
C ALA A 302 -9.23 3.77 1.90
N ASN A 303 -10.50 3.37 2.01
CA ASN A 303 -11.57 4.25 2.48
C ASN A 303 -11.24 4.77 3.89
N HIS A 304 -10.98 6.06 4.05
CA HIS A 304 -10.55 6.63 5.33
C HIS A 304 -11.62 6.56 6.45
N PHE A 305 -12.89 6.32 6.13
CA PHE A 305 -13.94 6.06 7.12
C PHE A 305 -13.88 4.63 7.69
N GLU A 306 -13.27 3.68 6.97
CA GLU A 306 -13.08 2.29 7.40
C GLU A 306 -11.66 2.07 7.96
N LEU A 307 -10.65 2.67 7.33
CA LEU A 307 -9.24 2.55 7.66
C LEU A 307 -8.58 3.93 7.87
N PRO A 308 -8.90 4.62 8.99
CA PRO A 308 -8.42 5.98 9.23
C PRO A 308 -6.94 6.07 9.57
N GLY A 309 -6.34 5.01 10.13
CA GLY A 309 -4.99 5.01 10.66
C GLY A 309 -3.93 5.06 9.57
N LYS A 310 -3.15 6.14 9.57
CA LYS A 310 -2.01 6.37 8.67
C LYS A 310 -0.80 6.77 9.51
N LYS A 311 0.26 5.97 9.49
CA LYS A 311 1.48 6.21 10.29
C LYS A 311 2.74 6.05 9.45
N ALA A 312 3.66 7.00 9.57
CA ALA A 312 5.07 6.78 9.24
C ALA A 312 5.89 6.50 10.51
N TRP A 313 6.85 5.58 10.41
CA TRP A 313 7.93 5.41 11.36
C TRP A 313 9.27 5.60 10.65
N THR A 314 10.17 6.31 11.30
CA THR A 314 11.56 6.41 10.87
C THR A 314 12.47 6.19 12.07
N TRP A 315 13.55 5.45 11.86
CA TRP A 315 14.67 5.38 12.81
C TRP A 315 15.47 6.69 12.87
N GLY A 316 15.28 7.58 11.89
CA GLY A 316 16.14 8.74 11.65
C GLY A 316 17.47 8.35 10.98
N ARG A 317 18.23 9.37 10.57
CA ARG A 317 19.57 9.23 9.95
C ARG A 317 20.72 9.70 10.86
N GLY A 318 20.48 9.81 12.17
CA GLY A 318 21.53 10.01 13.17
C GLY A 318 22.22 8.70 13.55
N SER A 319 23.32 8.79 14.28
CA SER A 319 24.16 7.64 14.68
C SER A 319 23.38 6.56 15.42
N GLU A 320 22.48 6.94 16.33
CA GLU A 320 21.63 6.01 17.09
C GLU A 320 20.66 5.24 16.19
N GLY A 321 19.97 5.93 15.28
CA GLY A 321 19.04 5.33 14.32
C GLY A 321 19.72 4.40 13.32
N ILE A 322 20.93 4.75 12.88
CA ILE A 322 21.76 3.91 12.00
C ILE A 322 22.26 2.67 12.77
N ALA A 323 22.73 2.82 14.01
CA ALA A 323 23.20 1.70 14.83
C ALA A 323 22.06 0.71 15.19
N ALA A 324 20.84 1.22 15.44
CA ALA A 324 19.66 0.39 15.64
C ALA A 324 19.34 -0.45 14.39
N GLN A 325 19.32 0.17 13.20
CA GLN A 325 19.08 -0.54 11.93
C GLN A 325 20.20 -1.54 11.60
N ALA A 326 21.46 -1.24 11.89
CA ALA A 326 22.58 -2.18 11.73
C ALA A 326 22.50 -3.43 12.64
N SER A 327 21.61 -3.42 13.65
CA SER A 327 21.28 -4.61 14.43
C SER A 327 20.29 -5.55 13.72
N LEU A 328 19.65 -5.07 12.64
CA LEU A 328 18.60 -5.74 11.85
C LEU A 328 19.00 -6.00 10.39
N THR A 329 20.01 -5.29 9.88
CA THR A 329 20.55 -5.44 8.51
C THR A 329 22.05 -5.72 8.55
N ASP A 330 22.63 -6.18 7.43
CA ASP A 330 24.08 -6.45 7.30
C ASP A 330 24.77 -5.62 6.20
N ASP A 331 24.00 -4.98 5.32
CA ASP A 331 24.49 -4.26 4.12
C ASP A 331 24.56 -2.73 4.30
N GLY A 332 24.20 -2.23 5.49
CA GLY A 332 24.16 -0.80 5.79
C GLY A 332 22.98 -0.06 5.15
N SER A 333 22.03 -0.77 4.52
CA SER A 333 20.80 -0.18 4.02
C SER A 333 19.92 0.33 5.17
N LEU A 334 19.24 1.45 4.91
CA LEU A 334 18.33 2.11 5.85
C LEU A 334 16.90 2.03 5.31
N TYR A 335 15.93 1.94 6.21
CA TYR A 335 14.52 1.85 5.88
C TYR A 335 13.66 2.72 6.82
N ASN A 336 12.44 2.99 6.38
CA ASN A 336 11.34 3.58 7.14
C ASN A 336 10.17 2.60 7.08
N GLU A 337 9.09 2.85 7.80
CA GLU A 337 7.85 2.08 7.68
C GLU A 337 6.69 3.03 7.37
N VAL A 338 5.84 2.64 6.43
CA VAL A 338 4.54 3.25 6.12
C VAL A 338 3.48 2.26 6.59
N GLN A 339 2.50 2.68 7.38
CA GLN A 339 1.65 1.76 8.12
C GLN A 339 0.18 2.17 8.05
N THR A 340 -0.70 1.23 7.71
CA THR A 340 -2.17 1.35 7.72
C THR A 340 -2.75 0.63 8.93
N GLY A 341 -3.90 1.09 9.43
CA GLY A 341 -4.63 0.38 10.49
C GLY A 341 -6.02 0.98 10.78
N PRO A 342 -6.93 0.23 11.42
CA PRO A 342 -8.28 0.69 11.75
C PRO A 342 -8.32 1.56 13.01
N LEU A 343 -7.16 1.91 13.57
CA LEU A 343 -6.99 2.59 14.85
C LEU A 343 -6.37 3.98 14.64
N VAL A 344 -6.66 4.93 15.55
CA VAL A 344 -6.12 6.30 15.46
C VAL A 344 -4.61 6.30 15.70
N THR A 345 -4.15 5.57 16.72
CA THR A 345 -2.72 5.37 17.00
C THR A 345 -2.39 3.90 17.27
N GLN A 346 -1.10 3.59 17.41
CA GLN A 346 -0.64 2.27 17.87
C GLN A 346 -0.76 2.06 19.38
N ALA A 347 -1.12 3.07 20.16
CA ALA A 347 -1.42 2.93 21.58
C ALA A 347 -2.89 2.58 21.86
N ASP A 348 -3.76 2.65 20.85
CA ASP A 348 -5.19 2.35 20.96
C ASP A 348 -5.50 0.87 20.71
N TYR A 349 -6.69 0.45 21.13
CA TYR A 349 -7.30 -0.83 20.79
C TYR A 349 -8.75 -0.63 20.35
N GLY A 350 -9.20 -1.46 19.41
CA GLY A 350 -10.62 -1.62 19.12
C GLY A 350 -11.24 -2.66 20.06
N LEU A 351 -12.58 -2.71 20.13
CA LEU A 351 -13.30 -3.75 20.88
C LEU A 351 -14.24 -4.50 19.94
N LEU A 352 -14.20 -5.84 20.00
CA LEU A 352 -15.13 -6.75 19.32
C LEU A 352 -16.12 -7.32 20.34
N GLN A 353 -17.40 -7.08 20.12
CA GLN A 353 -18.48 -7.77 20.82
C GLN A 353 -18.43 -9.30 20.55
N PRO A 354 -19.07 -10.13 21.39
CA PRO A 354 -19.23 -11.55 21.13
C PRO A 354 -19.76 -11.81 19.71
N HIS A 355 -19.10 -12.69 18.95
CA HIS A 355 -19.43 -13.03 17.57
C HIS A 355 -19.41 -11.85 16.57
N GLN A 356 -18.81 -10.71 16.91
CA GLN A 356 -18.61 -9.60 15.99
C GLN A 356 -17.44 -9.89 15.03
N THR A 357 -17.58 -9.40 13.79
CA THR A 357 -16.49 -9.27 12.81
C THR A 357 -16.19 -7.78 12.59
N VAL A 358 -14.92 -7.41 12.45
CA VAL A 358 -14.49 -6.21 11.71
C VAL A 358 -13.74 -6.63 10.46
N GLU A 359 -13.88 -5.85 9.40
CA GLU A 359 -13.32 -6.15 8.08
C GLU A 359 -13.15 -4.86 7.28
N TRP A 360 -12.11 -4.78 6.45
CA TRP A 360 -11.88 -3.68 5.50
C TRP A 360 -11.10 -4.20 4.29
N THR A 361 -10.96 -3.35 3.26
CA THR A 361 -10.08 -3.61 2.11
C THR A 361 -9.17 -2.40 1.88
N GLU A 362 -7.91 -2.67 1.58
CA GLU A 362 -6.87 -1.69 1.28
C GLU A 362 -6.05 -2.11 0.06
N TRP A 363 -5.35 -1.15 -0.53
CA TRP A 363 -4.56 -1.33 -1.74
C TRP A 363 -3.19 -0.69 -1.59
N TRP A 364 -2.17 -1.38 -2.07
CA TRP A 364 -0.81 -0.88 -2.14
C TRP A 364 -0.32 -0.95 -3.59
N TYR A 365 0.27 0.11 -4.14
CA TYR A 365 0.86 0.05 -5.49
C TYR A 365 2.13 0.90 -5.67
N PRO A 366 3.06 0.48 -6.56
CA PRO A 366 4.25 1.26 -6.90
C PRO A 366 3.87 2.47 -7.75
N VAL A 367 4.59 3.57 -7.57
CA VAL A 367 4.42 4.82 -8.32
C VAL A 367 5.80 5.31 -8.75
N HIS A 368 6.00 5.59 -10.03
CA HIS A 368 7.32 5.94 -10.57
C HIS A 368 7.23 6.92 -11.73
N GLY A 369 8.35 7.57 -12.07
CA GLY A 369 8.47 8.40 -13.27
C GLY A 369 7.70 9.73 -13.21
N ILE A 370 7.06 10.07 -12.08
CA ILE A 370 6.21 11.26 -11.95
C ILE A 370 6.72 12.30 -10.94
N GLY A 371 7.83 12.05 -10.24
CA GLY A 371 8.49 13.01 -9.33
C GLY A 371 7.69 13.36 -8.07
N GLY A 372 7.08 12.36 -7.44
CA GLY A 372 6.12 12.51 -6.33
C GLY A 372 4.67 12.37 -6.80
N TYR A 373 3.71 12.53 -5.88
CA TYR A 373 2.28 12.61 -6.20
C TYR A 373 1.58 13.56 -5.23
N GLU A 374 0.58 14.26 -5.74
CA GLU A 374 -0.25 15.18 -4.97
C GLU A 374 -1.59 14.55 -4.62
N PHE A 375 -2.14 13.71 -5.50
CA PHE A 375 -3.41 13.02 -5.30
C PHE A 375 -3.32 11.59 -5.84
N ALA A 376 -3.99 10.65 -5.17
CA ALA A 376 -4.03 9.26 -5.60
C ALA A 376 -5.38 8.59 -5.28
N THR A 377 -5.81 7.71 -6.19
CA THR A 377 -6.91 6.77 -6.00
C THR A 377 -6.37 5.34 -6.02
N ARG A 378 -7.22 4.31 -5.94
CA ARG A 378 -6.82 2.93 -6.27
C ARG A 378 -6.31 2.81 -7.72
N ASP A 379 -6.85 3.62 -8.63
CA ASP A 379 -6.73 3.42 -10.07
C ASP A 379 -5.63 4.29 -10.72
N ALA A 380 -5.29 5.46 -10.15
CA ALA A 380 -4.16 6.27 -10.63
C ALA A 380 -3.56 7.17 -9.52
N ALA A 381 -2.27 7.49 -9.66
CA ALA A 381 -1.60 8.57 -8.93
C ALA A 381 -1.30 9.74 -9.87
N VAL A 382 -1.46 10.97 -9.38
CA VAL A 382 -1.32 12.21 -10.14
C VAL A 382 -0.42 13.20 -9.39
N ASN A 383 0.49 13.83 -10.13
CA ASN A 383 1.33 14.92 -9.68
C ASN A 383 1.17 16.14 -10.61
N VAL A 384 1.28 17.34 -10.06
CA VAL A 384 1.13 18.60 -10.80
C VAL A 384 2.44 19.37 -10.71
N ALA A 385 3.14 19.46 -11.83
CA ALA A 385 4.32 20.30 -11.97
C ALA A 385 3.91 21.69 -12.47
N ASP A 386 3.86 22.64 -11.55
CA ASP A 386 3.73 24.06 -11.86
C ASP A 386 5.09 24.63 -12.29
N GLU A 387 5.32 24.73 -13.61
CA GLU A 387 6.48 25.44 -14.12
C GLU A 387 6.39 26.93 -13.77
N LYS A 388 7.49 27.51 -13.27
CA LYS A 388 7.64 28.95 -12.94
C LYS A 388 7.70 29.87 -14.18
N SER A 389 7.06 29.49 -15.27
CA SER A 389 7.07 30.22 -16.54
C SER A 389 5.63 30.49 -17.02
N ASN A 390 5.48 31.33 -18.05
CA ASN A 390 4.21 31.62 -18.73
C ASN A 390 3.62 30.42 -19.52
N ARG A 391 3.86 29.18 -19.06
CA ARG A 391 3.23 27.95 -19.55
C ARG A 391 2.08 27.56 -18.62
N GLY A 392 1.24 26.61 -19.03
CA GLY A 392 0.24 25.99 -18.16
C GLY A 392 0.83 24.91 -17.25
N PRO A 393 0.00 24.29 -16.40
CA PRO A 393 0.43 23.20 -15.54
C PRO A 393 0.80 21.96 -16.35
N THR A 394 1.76 21.18 -15.85
CA THR A 394 2.09 19.85 -16.39
C THR A 394 1.57 18.78 -15.45
N ILE A 395 0.61 17.99 -15.94
CA ILE A 395 0.02 16.88 -15.20
C ILE A 395 0.82 15.62 -15.50
N LYS A 396 1.41 15.01 -14.47
CA LYS A 396 2.12 13.73 -14.56
C LYS A 396 1.29 12.67 -13.86
N MET A 397 1.11 11.51 -14.48
CA MET A 397 0.22 10.48 -13.96
C MET A 397 0.83 9.09 -14.17
N ILE A 398 0.51 8.16 -13.27
CA ILE A 398 0.70 6.72 -13.52
C ILE A 398 -0.59 5.99 -13.15
N GLY A 399 -0.93 4.97 -13.93
CA GLY A 399 -2.14 4.19 -13.73
C GLY A 399 -1.84 2.80 -13.20
N THR A 400 -2.71 2.25 -12.36
CA THR A 400 -2.54 0.89 -11.80
C THR A 400 -3.15 -0.22 -12.68
N GLY A 401 -3.14 0.00 -14.00
CA GLY A 401 -3.76 -0.78 -15.08
C GLY A 401 -3.57 -0.04 -16.42
N THR A 402 -4.14 -0.53 -17.52
CA THR A 402 -4.01 0.10 -18.86
C THR A 402 -5.32 0.75 -19.32
N TRP A 403 -5.27 2.02 -19.75
CA TRP A 403 -6.44 2.78 -20.20
C TRP A 403 -6.12 3.64 -21.43
N GLU A 404 -6.44 3.14 -22.63
CA GLU A 404 -6.04 3.76 -23.92
C GLU A 404 -6.88 4.98 -24.37
N ASN A 405 -8.03 5.23 -23.74
CA ASN A 405 -8.95 6.33 -24.11
C ASN A 405 -9.12 7.33 -22.97
N THR A 406 -8.02 7.77 -22.34
CA THR A 406 -8.07 8.65 -21.17
C THR A 406 -8.18 10.12 -21.59
N SER A 407 -9.20 10.81 -21.11
CA SER A 407 -9.34 12.26 -21.17
C SER A 407 -8.82 12.88 -19.86
N VAL A 408 -7.87 13.81 -19.99
CA VAL A 408 -7.35 14.66 -18.92
C VAL A 408 -7.91 16.07 -19.12
N ARG A 409 -8.67 16.57 -18.14
CA ARG A 409 -9.37 17.87 -18.22
C ARG A 409 -8.95 18.79 -17.08
N ILE A 410 -8.74 20.06 -17.42
CA ILE A 410 -8.67 21.17 -16.46
C ILE A 410 -10.04 21.82 -16.43
N VAL A 411 -10.65 21.88 -15.25
CA VAL A 411 -11.97 22.45 -15.00
C VAL A 411 -11.84 23.65 -14.06
N LYS A 412 -12.44 24.78 -14.44
CA LYS A 412 -12.54 26.00 -13.63
C LYS A 412 -13.99 26.44 -13.59
N ASN A 413 -14.52 26.78 -12.40
CA ASN A 413 -15.90 27.21 -12.20
C ASN A 413 -16.95 26.26 -12.85
N GLY A 414 -16.69 24.94 -12.80
CA GLY A 414 -17.54 23.91 -13.42
C GLY A 414 -17.41 23.76 -14.94
N GLN A 415 -16.60 24.57 -15.62
CA GLN A 415 -16.38 24.52 -17.07
C GLN A 415 -15.02 23.90 -17.40
N THR A 416 -14.97 23.00 -18.38
CA THR A 416 -13.70 22.48 -18.92
C THR A 416 -13.02 23.58 -19.72
N VAL A 417 -11.87 24.08 -19.23
CA VAL A 417 -11.08 25.15 -19.89
C VAL A 417 -9.95 24.59 -20.75
N ALA A 418 -9.53 23.35 -20.50
CA ALA A 418 -8.60 22.63 -21.37
C ALA A 418 -8.83 21.12 -21.26
N SER A 419 -8.58 20.39 -22.35
CA SER A 419 -8.67 18.93 -22.41
C SER A 419 -7.58 18.36 -23.32
N LYS A 420 -7.01 17.22 -22.94
CA LYS A 420 -6.10 16.43 -23.79
C LYS A 420 -6.42 14.94 -23.64
N SER A 421 -6.24 14.19 -24.72
CA SER A 421 -6.31 12.73 -24.70
C SER A 421 -4.93 12.14 -24.39
N ALA A 422 -4.90 11.02 -23.70
CA ALA A 422 -3.71 10.25 -23.35
C ALA A 422 -4.08 8.78 -23.10
N SER A 423 -3.07 7.93 -22.94
CA SER A 423 -3.20 6.59 -22.36
C SER A 423 -2.57 6.57 -20.97
N LEU A 424 -3.06 5.73 -20.06
CA LEU A 424 -2.40 5.42 -18.78
C LEU A 424 -1.92 3.97 -18.78
N SER A 425 -0.78 3.69 -18.12
CA SER A 425 -0.26 2.34 -17.91
C SER A 425 0.53 2.25 -16.60
N PRO A 426 0.86 1.04 -16.08
CA PRO A 426 1.81 0.86 -14.99
C PRO A 426 3.27 0.95 -15.43
N ARG A 427 3.54 0.78 -16.73
CA ARG A 427 4.89 0.65 -17.28
C ARG A 427 5.53 1.98 -17.64
N GLN A 428 4.73 2.97 -18.01
CA GLN A 428 5.22 4.28 -18.44
C GLN A 428 4.39 5.41 -17.80
N PRO A 429 5.05 6.40 -17.19
CA PRO A 429 4.39 7.60 -16.71
C PRO A 429 3.84 8.41 -17.88
N THR A 430 2.66 8.99 -17.69
CA THR A 430 1.94 9.79 -18.68
C THR A 430 2.09 11.26 -18.34
N ILE A 431 2.64 12.06 -19.25
CA ILE A 431 2.93 13.48 -19.01
C ILE A 431 2.12 14.34 -19.99
N VAL A 432 1.29 15.24 -19.46
CA VAL A 432 0.36 16.09 -20.20
C VAL A 432 0.53 17.54 -19.77
N SER A 433 1.29 18.31 -20.55
CA SER A 433 1.44 19.76 -20.37
C SER A 433 0.31 20.54 -21.05
N PHE A 434 -0.21 21.56 -20.38
CA PHE A 434 -1.20 22.48 -20.91
C PHE A 434 -0.57 23.86 -21.20
N GLU A 435 -1.22 24.64 -22.08
CA GLU A 435 -0.82 26.02 -22.38
C GLU A 435 -1.77 27.01 -21.70
N THR A 436 -1.25 28.19 -21.35
CA THR A 436 -2.02 29.30 -20.75
C THR A 436 -2.65 30.15 -21.84
N THR A 437 -3.95 29.99 -22.06
CA THR A 437 -4.75 30.89 -22.91
C THR A 437 -5.26 32.09 -22.10
N GLY A 438 -4.44 33.13 -21.97
CA GLY A 438 -4.82 34.38 -21.28
C GLY A 438 -3.62 35.26 -20.95
N GLU A 439 -3.78 36.57 -21.07
CA GLU A 439 -2.68 37.55 -20.96
C GLU A 439 -1.93 37.48 -19.64
N SER A 440 -0.61 37.49 -19.72
CA SER A 440 0.27 37.70 -18.57
C SER A 440 0.14 39.15 -18.09
N GLN A 441 -0.65 39.38 -17.03
CA GLN A 441 -0.43 40.56 -16.21
C GLN A 441 0.93 40.40 -15.51
N PRO A 442 1.85 41.38 -15.59
CA PRO A 442 3.10 41.31 -14.84
C PRO A 442 2.79 41.35 -13.34
N SER A 443 3.09 40.27 -12.62
CA SER A 443 2.99 40.24 -11.16
C SER A 443 3.99 41.24 -10.57
N ALA A 444 3.54 42.01 -9.58
CA ALA A 444 4.43 42.83 -8.77
C ALA A 444 5.41 41.90 -8.01
N PRO A 445 6.66 42.33 -7.71
CA PRO A 445 7.77 41.42 -7.34
C PRO A 445 7.62 40.61 -6.04
N ASP A 446 6.51 40.74 -5.32
CA ASP A 446 6.27 40.20 -3.98
C ASP A 446 5.06 39.24 -3.90
N ARG A 447 4.40 38.93 -5.04
CA ARG A 447 3.43 37.81 -5.06
C ARG A 447 4.18 36.49 -5.23
N GLN A 448 3.99 35.57 -4.28
CA GLN A 448 4.18 34.15 -4.57
C GLN A 448 3.22 33.78 -5.71
N ASP A 449 3.75 33.46 -6.89
CA ASP A 449 2.98 33.12 -8.10
C ASP A 449 2.32 31.73 -7.98
N VAL A 450 1.41 31.58 -7.01
CA VAL A 450 0.55 30.41 -6.85
C VAL A 450 -0.62 30.55 -7.82
N ARG A 451 -0.79 29.58 -8.72
CA ARG A 451 -1.91 29.58 -9.67
C ARG A 451 -3.25 29.52 -8.91
N PRO A 452 -4.30 30.22 -9.39
CA PRO A 452 -5.62 30.10 -8.79
C PRO A 452 -6.13 28.64 -8.92
N PRO A 453 -6.80 28.08 -7.90
CA PRO A 453 -7.15 26.67 -7.89
C PRO A 453 -7.98 26.23 -9.11
N PHE A 454 -7.76 25.00 -9.56
CA PHE A 454 -8.51 24.36 -10.64
C PHE A 454 -8.70 22.88 -10.36
N THR A 455 -9.78 22.29 -10.88
CA THR A 455 -10.03 20.86 -10.78
C THR A 455 -9.34 20.14 -11.93
N ILE A 456 -8.64 19.04 -11.62
CA ILE A 456 -8.14 18.07 -12.60
C ILE A 456 -9.10 16.89 -12.60
N GLU A 457 -9.64 16.55 -13.77
CA GLU A 457 -10.43 15.32 -13.96
C GLU A 457 -9.71 14.40 -14.93
N VAL A 458 -9.49 13.15 -14.52
CA VAL A 458 -8.90 12.07 -15.34
C VAL A 458 -9.94 10.97 -15.46
N SER A 459 -10.35 10.67 -16.69
CA SER A 459 -11.42 9.71 -16.96
C SER A 459 -11.18 8.91 -18.25
N SER A 460 -11.44 7.61 -18.24
CA SER A 460 -11.30 6.74 -19.40
C SER A 460 -12.59 5.97 -19.66
N ASN A 461 -13.07 5.93 -20.91
CA ASN A 461 -14.32 5.27 -21.30
C ASN A 461 -15.56 5.64 -20.44
N GLY A 462 -15.57 6.82 -19.82
CA GLY A 462 -16.62 7.27 -18.90
C GLY A 462 -16.39 6.95 -17.41
N GLU A 463 -15.44 6.07 -17.09
CA GLU A 463 -14.99 5.82 -15.71
C GLU A 463 -14.08 6.97 -15.24
N LYS A 464 -14.26 7.43 -13.99
CA LYS A 464 -13.47 8.49 -13.37
C LYS A 464 -12.32 7.86 -12.57
N LEU A 465 -11.09 8.06 -13.03
CA LEU A 465 -9.87 7.47 -12.43
C LEU A 465 -9.28 8.38 -11.35
N ALA A 466 -9.32 9.71 -11.55
CA ALA A 466 -8.93 10.70 -10.55
C ALA A 466 -9.73 12.00 -10.74
N SER A 467 -9.98 12.73 -9.65
CA SER A 467 -10.76 13.97 -9.66
C SER A 467 -10.50 14.78 -8.40
N PHE A 468 -9.67 15.82 -8.48
CA PHE A 468 -9.29 16.64 -7.32
C PHE A 468 -9.06 18.10 -7.70
N VAL A 469 -9.07 18.99 -6.70
CA VAL A 469 -8.68 20.40 -6.87
C VAL A 469 -7.18 20.50 -6.63
N HIS A 470 -6.45 21.17 -7.53
CA HIS A 470 -5.06 21.55 -7.35
C HIS A 470 -4.96 23.05 -7.01
N PRO A 471 -4.15 23.46 -6.01
CA PRO A 471 -3.49 22.60 -5.02
C PRO A 471 -4.49 21.87 -4.12
N LEU A 472 -4.17 20.64 -3.70
CA LEU A 472 -5.05 19.79 -2.88
C LEU A 472 -5.49 20.51 -1.59
N PRO A 473 -6.80 20.77 -1.39
CA PRO A 473 -7.28 21.47 -0.22
C PRO A 473 -7.23 20.56 1.01
N LEU A 474 -6.30 20.82 1.93
CA LEU A 474 -6.19 20.11 3.20
C LEU A 474 -6.83 20.94 4.34
N PRO A 475 -7.84 20.41 5.04
CA PRO A 475 -8.46 21.09 6.18
C PRO A 475 -7.45 21.37 7.29
N LYS A 476 -7.43 22.60 7.82
CA LYS A 476 -6.60 22.94 8.99
C LYS A 476 -7.15 22.25 10.23
N ARG A 477 -6.37 21.34 10.79
CA ARG A 477 -6.62 20.66 12.07
C ARG A 477 -5.85 21.32 13.21
N GLU A 478 -6.52 21.46 14.36
CA GLU A 478 -5.93 21.91 15.62
C GLU A 478 -5.76 20.71 16.58
N PRO A 479 -4.77 20.72 17.48
CA PRO A 479 -4.65 19.69 18.51
C PRO A 479 -5.94 19.59 19.35
N PRO A 480 -6.42 18.37 19.67
CA PRO A 480 -7.53 18.20 20.60
C PRO A 480 -7.13 18.68 22.00
N ASP A 481 -8.12 19.12 22.79
CA ASP A 481 -7.90 19.44 24.20
C ASP A 481 -7.65 18.15 25.00
N LEU A 482 -6.38 17.85 25.25
CA LEU A 482 -5.96 16.71 26.07
C LEU A 482 -6.25 16.91 27.56
N ALA A 483 -6.48 18.15 28.02
CA ALA A 483 -6.85 18.49 29.39
C ALA A 483 -8.38 18.37 29.63
N ALA A 484 -9.19 18.22 28.57
CA ALA A 484 -10.60 17.85 28.63
C ALA A 484 -10.81 16.37 29.07
N ARG A 485 -10.15 15.95 30.15
CA ARG A 485 -10.31 14.66 30.82
C ARG A 485 -10.76 14.75 32.27
N GLU A 486 -11.28 15.90 32.70
CA GLU A 486 -12.04 16.03 33.96
C GLU A 486 -13.29 16.90 33.77
N ASN A 487 -14.42 16.27 33.45
CA ASN A 487 -15.74 16.87 33.64
C ASN A 487 -16.18 16.58 35.08
N PRO A 488 -16.35 17.60 35.96
CA PRO A 488 -16.55 17.40 37.40
C PRO A 488 -17.92 16.79 37.78
N MET A 489 -18.85 16.65 36.82
CA MET A 489 -19.94 15.68 36.91
C MET A 489 -20.06 14.95 35.57
N LYS A 490 -19.62 13.69 35.54
CA LYS A 490 -19.82 12.79 34.40
C LYS A 490 -21.23 12.19 34.49
N SER A 491 -22.02 12.27 33.41
CA SER A 491 -23.27 11.52 33.31
C SER A 491 -23.01 10.01 33.25
N ALA A 492 -24.05 9.19 33.42
CA ALA A 492 -23.95 7.74 33.19
C ALA A 492 -23.40 7.41 31.79
N GLN A 493 -23.76 8.21 30.77
CA GLN A 493 -23.26 8.04 29.40
C GLN A 493 -21.79 8.46 29.26
N ASP A 494 -21.34 9.50 29.96
CA ASP A 494 -19.92 9.90 30.02
C ASP A 494 -19.06 8.89 30.79
N LEU A 495 -19.61 8.30 31.86
CA LEU A 495 -18.96 7.24 32.62
C LEU A 495 -18.89 5.95 31.80
N TRP A 496 -19.95 5.57 31.09
CA TRP A 496 -19.93 4.48 30.13
C TRP A 496 -18.89 4.71 29.02
N ALA A 497 -18.86 5.91 28.42
CA ALA A 497 -17.87 6.27 27.40
C ALA A 497 -16.43 6.26 27.94
N ALA A 498 -16.21 6.73 29.18
CA ALA A 498 -14.92 6.66 29.86
C ALA A 498 -14.51 5.22 30.18
N GLY A 499 -15.46 4.34 30.52
CA GLY A 499 -15.25 2.90 30.69
C GLY A 499 -14.81 2.24 29.38
N VAL A 500 -15.57 2.46 28.31
CA VAL A 500 -15.22 1.99 26.95
C VAL A 500 -13.85 2.50 26.51
N LEU A 501 -13.52 3.76 26.81
CA LEU A 501 -12.21 4.34 26.48
C LEU A 501 -11.08 3.73 27.32
N ALA A 502 -11.30 3.42 28.59
CA ALA A 502 -10.33 2.73 29.43
C ALA A 502 -10.09 1.28 28.96
N ASP A 503 -11.14 0.55 28.57
CA ASP A 503 -11.02 -0.78 27.93
C ASP A 503 -10.25 -0.70 26.62
N LYS A 504 -10.57 0.28 25.75
CA LYS A 504 -9.81 0.59 24.52
C LYS A 504 -8.36 1.02 24.77
N GLN A 505 -7.98 1.32 26.01
CA GLN A 505 -6.60 1.61 26.42
C GLN A 505 -5.97 0.46 27.21
N SER A 506 -6.57 -0.75 27.20
CA SER A 506 -6.15 -1.92 27.98
C SER A 506 -6.03 -1.67 29.49
N LYS A 507 -6.95 -0.88 30.07
CA LYS A 507 -7.03 -0.55 31.51
C LYS A 507 -8.33 -1.08 32.13
N PRO A 508 -8.53 -2.42 32.20
CA PRO A 508 -9.81 -3.02 32.58
C PRO A 508 -10.25 -2.70 34.01
N GLU A 509 -9.32 -2.43 34.93
CA GLU A 509 -9.66 -2.03 36.31
C GLU A 509 -10.29 -0.63 36.34
N VAL A 510 -9.68 0.33 35.61
CA VAL A 510 -10.19 1.70 35.43
C VAL A 510 -11.50 1.68 34.64
N ALA A 511 -11.63 0.80 33.66
CA ALA A 511 -12.86 0.60 32.91
C ALA A 511 -14.00 0.11 33.81
N ARG A 512 -13.74 -0.93 34.63
CA ARG A 512 -14.70 -1.45 35.61
C ARG A 512 -15.10 -0.41 36.65
N GLU A 513 -14.16 0.42 37.11
CA GLU A 513 -14.49 1.57 37.96
C GLU A 513 -15.45 2.55 37.30
N HIS A 514 -15.28 2.83 36.00
CA HIS A 514 -16.17 3.72 35.26
C HIS A 514 -17.54 3.07 34.99
N PHE A 515 -17.58 1.79 34.59
CA PHE A 515 -18.84 1.05 34.38
C PHE A 515 -19.64 0.85 35.67
N ASN A 516 -18.98 0.71 36.83
CA ASN A 516 -19.67 0.62 38.12
C ASN A 516 -20.19 1.97 38.65
N LYS A 517 -19.69 3.09 38.10
CA LYS A 517 -20.14 4.45 38.44
C LYS A 517 -21.24 4.95 37.49
N ALA A 518 -21.32 4.35 36.29
CA ALA A 518 -22.35 4.60 35.27
C ALA A 518 -23.71 4.01 35.66
#